data_AF-A0A920T399-F1
#
_entry.id   AF-A0A920T399-F1
#
_cell.length_a   1.000
_cell.length_b   1.000
_cell.length_c   1.000
_cell.angle_alpha   90.00
_cell.angle_beta   90.00
_cell.angle_gamma   90.00
#
_symmetry.space_group_name_H-M   'P 1'
#
loop_
_entity.id
_entity.type
_entity.pdbx_description
1 polymer ?
#
loop_
_entity_poly.entity_id
_entity_poly.type
_entity_poly.pdbx_seq_one_letter_code
_entity_poly.pdbx_strand_id
1 'polypeptide(L)' 'MYDIKDLVSVPVGTSLEKAKDILQEHRIEKLLVVDEDHNLTGLITVKDIKKK' A
#
# COMPACT_ATOMS: atom_id res chain seq x y z
N MET A 1 -16.07 13.90 5.17
CA MET A 1 -15.50 13.06 6.25
C MET A 1 -14.89 11.85 5.58
N TYR A 2 -13.57 11.78 5.43
CA TYR A 2 -12.90 10.64 4.80
C TYR A 2 -12.64 9.58 5.87
N ASP A 3 -13.30 8.43 5.72
CA ASP A 3 -13.14 7.29 6.61
C ASP A 3 -11.75 6.67 6.37
N ILE A 4 -10.86 6.82 7.36
CA ILE A 4 -9.45 6.36 7.33
C ILE A 4 -9.28 4.94 7.90
N LYS A 5 -10.38 4.19 8.08
CA LYS A 5 -10.34 2.94 8.86
C LYS A 5 -9.74 1.73 8.12
N ASP A 6 -9.65 1.79 6.78
CA ASP A 6 -9.13 0.69 5.96
C ASP A 6 -7.86 1.10 5.18
N LEU A 7 -6.82 1.45 5.93
CA LEU A 7 -5.49 1.69 5.40
C LEU A 7 -4.60 0.49 5.75
N VAL A 8 -4.26 -0.33 4.77
CA VAL A 8 -3.30 -1.43 4.94
C VAL A 8 -1.90 -0.89 4.73
N SER A 9 -0.98 -1.28 5.61
CA SER A 9 0.44 -0.96 5.54
C SER A 9 1.28 -2.21 5.34
N VAL A 10 2.42 -2.04 4.67
CA VAL A 10 3.42 -3.09 4.42
C VAL A 10 4.81 -2.59 4.80
N PRO A 11 5.72 -3.48 5.20
CA PRO A 11 7.08 -3.10 5.52
C PRO A 11 7.84 -2.58 4.28
N VAL A 12 8.79 -1.69 4.54
CA VAL A 12 9.79 -1.24 3.56
C VAL A 12 10.51 -2.45 2.97
N GLY A 13 10.72 -2.45 1.65
CA GLY A 13 11.27 -3.61 0.92
C GLY A 13 10.22 -4.55 0.32
N THR A 14 8.93 -4.29 0.51
CA THR A 14 7.86 -5.01 -0.21
C THR A 14 7.94 -4.76 -1.72
N SER A 15 8.09 -5.82 -2.51
CA SER A 15 8.14 -5.72 -3.97
C SER A 15 6.80 -5.26 -4.56
N LEU A 16 6.85 -4.59 -5.72
CA LEU A 16 5.64 -4.09 -6.40
C LEU A 16 4.63 -5.20 -6.72
N GLU A 17 5.09 -6.41 -7.04
CA GLU A 17 4.24 -7.57 -7.30
C GLU A 17 3.45 -7.98 -6.05
N LYS A 18 4.13 -8.03 -4.90
CA LYS A 18 3.52 -8.34 -3.60
C LYS A 18 2.59 -7.23 -3.15
N ALA A 19 2.96 -5.97 -3.36
CA ALA A 19 2.09 -4.82 -3.12
C ALA A 19 0.81 -4.89 -3.96
N LYS A 20 0.92 -5.26 -5.24
CA LYS A 20 -0.23 -5.45 -6.14
C LYS A 20 -1.15 -6.57 -5.67
N ASP A 21 -0.58 -7.68 -5.23
CA ASP A 21 -1.32 -8.82 -4.68
C ASP A 21 -2.12 -8.41 -3.45
N ILE A 22 -1.48 -7.72 -2.49
CA ILE A 22 -2.13 -7.18 -1.28
C ILE A 22 -3.22 -6.16 -1.63
N LEU A 23 -2.96 -5.25 -2.58
CA LEU A 23 -3.96 -4.29 -3.05
C LEU A 23 -5.20 -5.00 -3.64
N GLN A 24 -5.02 -6.09 -4.39
CA GLN A 24 -6.12 -6.90 -4.93
C GLN A 24 -6.83 -7.74 -3.86
N GLU A 25 -6.09 -8.38 -2.96
CA GLU A 25 -6.61 -9.22 -1.88
C GLU A 25 -7.48 -8.41 -0.92
N HIS A 26 -6.97 -7.24 -0.49
CA HIS A 26 -7.69 -6.34 0.40
C HIS A 26 -8.70 -5.43 -0.34
N ARG A 27 -8.74 -5.48 -1.68
CA ARG A 27 -9.59 -4.61 -2.53
C ARG A 27 -9.45 -3.11 -2.20
N ILE A 28 -8.22 -2.67 -1.94
CA ILE A 28 -7.86 -1.31 -1.58
C ILE A 28 -7.09 -0.63 -2.72
N GLU A 29 -7.20 0.70 -2.81
CA GLU A 29 -6.52 1.47 -3.86
C GLU A 29 -5.13 2.00 -3.46
N LYS A 30 -4.86 2.02 -2.16
CA LYS A 30 -3.69 2.64 -1.55
C LYS A 30 -3.08 1.69 -0.53
N LEU A 31 -1.77 1.56 -0.58
CA LEU A 31 -0.97 0.74 0.32
C LEU A 31 0.10 1.61 0.94
N LEU A 32 0.12 1.69 2.26
CA LEU A 32 1.11 2.47 3.00
C LEU A 32 2.39 1.64 3.13
N VAL A 33 3.55 2.27 2.99
CA VAL A 33 4.83 1.64 3.28
C VAL A 33 5.31 2.16 4.63
N VAL A 34 5.57 1.26 5.56
CA VAL A 34 6.05 1.56 6.90
C VAL A 34 7.43 0.96 7.13
N ASP A 35 8.25 1.65 7.91
CA ASP A 35 9.57 1.17 8.31
C ASP A 35 9.47 0.30 9.58
N GLU A 36 10.59 -0.23 10.08
CA GLU A 36 10.66 -1.10 11.26
C GLU A 36 10.11 -0.41 12.52
N ASP A 37 10.25 0.91 12.60
CA ASP A 37 9.72 1.75 13.67
C ASP A 37 8.23 2.14 13.46
N HIS A 38 7.53 1.48 12.54
CA HIS A 38 6.14 1.80 12.12
C HIS A 38 5.93 3.23 11.59
N ASN A 39 7.02 3.90 11.21
CA ASN A 39 6.93 5.22 10.58
C ASN A 39 6.52 5.09 9.11
N LEU A 40 5.58 5.94 8.67
CA LEU A 40 5.18 6.01 7.27
C LEU A 40 6.35 6.52 6.41
N THR A 41 6.90 5.66 5.57
CA THR A 41 8.00 5.97 4.67
C THR A 41 7.53 6.19 3.22
N GLY A 42 6.39 5.62 2.83
CA GLY A 42 5.91 5.72 1.45
C GLY A 42 4.44 5.39 1.24
N LEU A 43 3.98 5.60 0.01
CA LEU A 43 2.62 5.32 -0.43
C LEU A 43 2.66 4.71 -1.84
N ILE A 44 2.12 3.51 -1.98
CA ILE A 44 1.94 2.83 -3.26
C ILE A 44 0.47 2.89 -3.61
N THR A 45 0.14 3.21 -4.86
CA THR A 45 -1.26 3.25 -5.32
C THR A 45 -1.45 2.41 -6.57
N VAL A 46 -2.62 1.77 -6.71
CA VAL A 46 -2.94 0.98 -7.91
C VAL A 46 -2.91 1.80 -9.19
N LYS A 47 -3.15 3.12 -9.12
CA LYS A 47 -3.08 4.02 -10.28
C LYS A 47 -1.68 4.10 -10.86
N ASP A 48 -0.66 4.08 -10.00
CA ASP A 48 0.74 4.10 -10.42
C ASP A 48 1.12 2.76 -11.09
N ILE A 49 0.65 1.65 -10.51
CA ILE A 49 0.92 0.29 -10.99
C ILE A 49 0.22 -0.01 -12.34
N LYS A 50 -0.98 0.53 -12.57
CA LYS A 50 -1.80 0.24 -13.78
C LYS A 50 -1.35 0.94 -15.06
N LYS A 51 -0.28 1.75 -15.06
CA LYS A 51 0.09 2.60 -16.21
C LYS A 51 0.78 1.87 -17.37
N LYS A 52 0.56 0.56 -17.54
CA LYS A 52 1.10 -0.23 -18.66
C LYS A 52 0.02 -1.05 -19.35
#